data_AF-A0A6J3LR33-F1
#
_entry.id   AF-A0A6J3LR33-F1
#
_cell.length_a   1.000
_cell.length_b   1.000
_cell.length_c   1.000
_cell.angle_alpha   90.00
_cell.angle_beta   90.00
_cell.angle_gamma   90.00
#
_symmetry.space_group_name_H-M   'P 1'
#
loop_
_entity.id
_entity.type
_entity.pdbx_description
1 polymer ?
#
loop_
_entity_poly.entity_id
_entity_poly.type
_entity_poly.pdbx_seq_one_letter_code
_entity_poly.pdbx_strand_id
1 'polypeptide(L)'
;MALIVRSLLIIQCVAICVSALAPRNECQPATFNNKRSSIGISANNVNCRYTTMTSKLVSEFTCSEIVQKYQIALRDFHALNPEIGSDCKNVQPDTAYCVFGFMEPLRAWDGKCGPSHGNASCLGTDKQCCNSKTFTCGNSQEDCATGVCYSGACQSALQFGYSLDGKCGPAHDNKICGGVWGSCCNKNGQCGSGDGFCTDENCFSGECVRTPEPERRPVPGVQIQAPWQVGSTPDGTCGGPNHYTCDVVFGTCCGSKGVCGSVQQCDEGCQTRYGKCNNGSAVVYHGDYGRF
;
A
#
# COMPACT_ATOMS: atom_id res chain seq x y z
N MET A 1 -56.78 5.85 -19.41
CA MET A 1 -55.68 6.83 -19.63
C MET A 1 -54.75 7.04 -18.43
N ALA A 2 -55.16 6.78 -17.17
CA ALA A 2 -54.28 7.00 -16.00
C ALA A 2 -53.19 5.92 -15.75
N LEU A 3 -53.38 4.67 -16.21
CA LEU A 3 -52.37 3.61 -16.03
C LEU A 3 -51.19 3.71 -17.02
N ILE A 4 -51.39 4.30 -18.21
CA ILE A 4 -50.32 4.42 -19.23
C ILE A 4 -49.32 5.52 -18.83
N VAL A 5 -49.79 6.59 -18.18
CA VAL A 5 -48.95 7.72 -17.72
C VAL A 5 -48.06 7.32 -16.54
N ARG A 6 -48.51 6.45 -15.63
CA ARG A 6 -47.69 5.93 -14.52
C ARG A 6 -46.54 5.04 -15.02
N SER A 7 -46.77 4.23 -16.05
CA SER A 7 -45.73 3.36 -16.62
C SER A 7 -44.64 4.16 -17.36
N LEU A 8 -45.00 5.26 -18.03
CA LEU A 8 -44.03 6.15 -18.70
C LEU A 8 -43.16 6.94 -17.71
N LEU A 9 -43.71 7.39 -16.58
CA LEU A 9 -42.94 8.10 -15.54
C LEU A 9 -41.94 7.19 -14.81
N ILE A 10 -42.28 5.91 -14.58
CA ILE A 10 -41.36 4.95 -13.96
C ILE A 10 -40.21 4.60 -14.91
N ILE A 11 -40.48 4.47 -16.22
CA ILE A 11 -39.44 4.21 -17.24
C ILE A 11 -38.49 5.41 -17.38
N GLN A 12 -39.00 6.64 -17.29
CA GLN A 12 -38.16 7.85 -17.29
C GLN A 12 -37.29 7.96 -16.04
N CYS A 13 -37.81 7.64 -14.85
CA CYS A 13 -37.00 7.62 -13.62
C CYS A 13 -35.93 6.53 -13.62
N VAL A 14 -36.21 5.32 -14.14
CA VAL A 14 -35.22 4.25 -14.26
C VAL A 14 -34.12 4.61 -15.28
N ALA A 15 -34.48 5.24 -16.41
CA ALA A 15 -33.49 5.71 -17.39
C ALA A 15 -32.57 6.81 -16.84
N ILE A 16 -33.08 7.71 -15.98
CA ILE A 16 -32.29 8.74 -15.30
C ILE A 16 -31.38 8.12 -14.21
N CYS A 17 -31.84 7.09 -13.49
CA CYS A 17 -31.02 6.37 -12.51
C CYS A 17 -29.91 5.52 -13.16
N VAL A 18 -30.15 4.93 -14.34
CA VAL A 18 -29.13 4.17 -15.09
C VAL A 18 -28.06 5.09 -15.70
N SER A 19 -28.40 6.34 -16.00
CA SER A 19 -27.46 7.35 -16.52
C SER A 19 -26.74 8.16 -15.43
N ALA A 20 -27.14 8.03 -14.16
CA ALA A 20 -26.48 8.65 -13.00
C ALA A 20 -25.45 7.72 -12.31
N LEU A 21 -25.16 6.55 -12.87
CA LEU A 21 -23.94 5.82 -12.55
C LEU A 21 -22.82 6.48 -13.36
N ALA A 22 -22.13 7.45 -12.75
CA ALA A 22 -20.84 7.89 -13.22
C ALA A 22 -20.02 6.65 -13.58
N PRO A 23 -19.53 6.52 -14.82
CA PRO A 23 -18.74 5.35 -15.19
C PRO A 23 -17.60 5.21 -14.19
N ARG A 24 -17.29 3.98 -13.75
CA ARG A 24 -16.11 3.63 -12.93
C ARG A 24 -14.77 3.97 -13.62
N ASN A 25 -14.78 4.85 -14.60
CA ASN A 25 -13.66 5.24 -15.43
C ASN A 25 -13.10 6.62 -15.02
N GLU A 26 -13.78 7.37 -14.15
CA GLU A 26 -13.23 8.61 -13.57
C GLU A 26 -12.23 8.36 -12.44
N CYS A 27 -12.08 7.10 -12.00
CA CYS A 27 -10.98 6.63 -11.16
C CYS A 27 -10.00 5.74 -11.95
N GLN A 28 -9.89 5.91 -13.28
CA GLN A 28 -8.81 5.29 -14.05
C GLN A 28 -7.57 6.19 -13.94
N PRO A 29 -6.43 5.72 -13.37
CA PRO A 29 -5.19 6.50 -13.36
C PRO A 29 -4.65 6.79 -14.78
N ALA A 30 -5.20 6.15 -15.82
CA ALA A 30 -4.74 6.26 -17.20
C ALA A 30 -5.37 7.40 -18.03
N THR A 31 -6.42 8.08 -17.54
CA THR A 31 -7.07 9.20 -18.27
C THR A 31 -6.76 10.57 -17.69
N PHE A 32 -5.87 10.65 -16.69
CA PHE A 32 -5.31 11.94 -16.27
C PHE A 32 -4.43 12.47 -17.41
N ASN A 33 -4.98 13.40 -18.19
CA ASN A 33 -4.29 14.07 -19.27
C ASN A 33 -3.13 14.89 -18.67
N ASN A 34 -1.97 14.26 -18.56
CA ASN A 34 -0.78 14.71 -17.81
C ASN A 34 -0.09 15.96 -18.39
N LYS A 35 -0.67 16.60 -19.42
CA LYS A 35 -0.20 17.89 -19.95
C LYS A 35 -0.84 19.11 -19.30
N ARG A 36 -1.95 18.97 -18.55
CA ARG A 36 -2.65 20.14 -17.99
C ARG A 36 -2.37 20.43 -16.52
N SER A 37 -1.76 19.49 -15.77
CA SER A 37 -1.48 19.66 -14.34
C SER A 37 0.00 19.80 -13.97
N SER A 38 0.91 19.69 -14.94
CA SER A 38 2.38 19.68 -14.73
C SER A 38 3.09 20.97 -15.18
N ILE A 39 2.37 21.91 -15.78
CA ILE A 39 2.91 23.26 -16.04
C ILE A 39 2.77 24.06 -14.73
N GLY A 40 3.69 23.85 -13.78
CA GLY A 40 3.87 24.79 -12.66
C GLY A 40 4.29 24.22 -11.30
N ILE A 41 4.25 22.91 -11.08
CA ILE A 41 4.68 22.33 -9.80
C ILE A 41 6.10 21.77 -9.96
N SER A 42 7.08 22.53 -9.48
CA SER A 42 8.47 22.06 -9.40
C SER A 42 8.71 21.18 -8.19
N ALA A 43 9.75 20.35 -8.24
CA ALA A 43 10.20 19.58 -7.09
C ALA A 43 10.36 20.47 -5.86
N ASN A 44 10.01 19.94 -4.69
CA ASN A 44 10.00 20.61 -3.38
C ASN A 44 8.94 21.70 -3.20
N ASN A 45 8.02 21.87 -4.14
CA ASN A 45 6.81 22.68 -3.90
C ASN A 45 5.69 21.82 -3.30
N VAL A 46 4.78 22.46 -2.56
CA VAL A 46 3.59 21.79 -2.05
C VAL A 46 2.62 21.51 -3.20
N ASN A 47 2.34 20.23 -3.45
CA ASN A 47 1.24 19.80 -4.31
C ASN A 47 -0.03 19.70 -3.45
N CYS A 48 -0.75 20.82 -3.35
CA CYS A 48 -1.97 20.87 -2.56
C CYS A 48 -3.16 20.29 -3.32
N ARG A 49 -3.86 19.34 -2.71
CA ARG A 49 -5.03 18.65 -3.28
C ARG A 49 -6.35 19.09 -2.66
N TYR A 50 -6.31 19.56 -1.42
CA TYR A 50 -7.47 20.10 -0.72
C TYR A 50 -7.07 21.21 0.24
N THR A 51 -7.79 22.32 0.18
CA THR A 51 -7.59 23.48 1.05
C THR A 51 -8.80 23.70 1.95
N THR A 52 -8.57 24.34 3.09
CA THR A 52 -9.60 24.94 3.93
C THR A 52 -9.41 26.45 3.97
N MET A 53 -10.49 27.22 4.11
CA MET A 53 -10.41 28.65 4.37
C MET A 53 -10.46 28.91 5.87
N THR A 54 -9.60 29.80 6.36
CA THR A 54 -9.76 30.37 7.70
C THR A 54 -10.93 31.35 7.74
N SER A 55 -11.47 31.57 8.93
CA SER A 55 -12.46 32.62 9.15
C SER A 55 -11.80 33.99 9.32
N LYS A 56 -12.60 35.05 9.42
CA LYS A 56 -12.13 36.40 9.78
C LYS A 56 -11.47 36.50 11.15
N LEU A 57 -11.82 35.58 12.05
CA LEU A 57 -11.26 35.48 13.38
C LEU A 57 -10.24 34.34 13.36
N VAL A 58 -8.97 34.70 13.51
CA VAL A 58 -7.88 33.75 13.71
C VAL A 58 -7.23 34.02 15.06
N SER A 59 -6.74 32.96 15.69
CA SER A 59 -6.02 32.99 16.96
C SER A 59 -4.90 31.96 16.94
N GLU A 60 -4.09 31.90 17.99
CA GLU A 60 -3.08 30.84 18.18
C GLU A 60 -3.69 29.42 18.17
N PHE A 61 -5.00 29.28 18.40
CA PHE A 61 -5.70 28.00 18.37
C PHE A 61 -6.11 27.57 16.96
N THR A 62 -6.13 28.46 15.98
CA THR A 62 -6.69 28.18 14.64
C THR A 62 -6.02 26.99 13.95
N CYS A 63 -4.68 26.86 14.01
CA CYS A 63 -4.04 25.67 13.46
C CYS A 63 -4.49 24.39 14.18
N SER A 64 -4.59 24.42 15.51
CA SER A 64 -5.05 23.27 16.31
C SER A 64 -6.48 22.85 15.93
N GLU A 65 -7.37 23.81 15.74
CA GLU A 65 -8.75 23.56 15.30
C GLU A 65 -8.80 22.95 13.89
N ILE A 66 -8.01 23.47 12.95
CA ILE A 66 -7.91 22.94 11.59
C ILE A 66 -7.40 21.49 11.62
N VAL A 67 -6.28 21.24 12.31
CA VAL A 67 -5.68 19.90 12.30
C VAL A 67 -6.54 18.86 12.99
N GLN A 68 -7.28 19.24 14.04
CA GLN A 68 -8.29 18.38 14.65
C GLN A 68 -9.47 18.12 13.71
N LYS A 69 -9.98 19.15 13.03
CA LYS A 69 -11.10 19.01 12.09
C LYS A 69 -10.79 18.06 10.94
N TYR A 70 -9.58 18.14 10.39
CA TYR A 70 -9.16 17.34 9.23
C TYR A 70 -8.35 16.09 9.60
N GLN A 71 -8.15 15.82 10.89
CA GLN A 71 -7.39 14.66 11.39
C GLN A 71 -5.99 14.54 10.76
N ILE A 72 -5.29 15.67 10.64
CA ILE A 72 -3.91 15.77 10.15
C ILE A 72 -2.96 16.02 11.33
N ALA A 73 -1.72 15.51 11.27
CA ALA A 73 -0.75 15.86 12.29
C ALA A 73 -0.30 17.32 12.13
N LEU A 74 -0.12 18.05 13.25
CA LEU A 74 0.30 19.47 13.20
C LEU A 74 1.61 19.68 12.44
N ARG A 75 2.57 18.74 12.59
CA ARG A 75 3.81 18.70 11.81
C ARG A 75 3.54 18.70 10.30
N ASP A 76 2.61 17.86 9.86
CA ASP A 76 2.33 17.67 8.43
C ASP A 76 1.59 18.90 7.87
N PHE A 77 0.69 19.48 8.66
CA PHE A 77 0.04 20.75 8.31
C PHE A 77 1.05 21.88 8.13
N HIS A 78 2.03 22.04 9.03
CA HIS A 78 3.09 23.03 8.86
C HIS A 78 3.99 22.73 7.65
N ALA A 79 4.25 21.46 7.35
CA ALA A 79 5.03 21.09 6.17
C ALA A 79 4.30 21.45 4.85
N LEU A 80 2.96 21.34 4.84
CA LEU A 80 2.14 21.74 3.70
C LEU A 80 1.90 23.25 3.60
N ASN A 81 2.16 24.01 4.67
CA ASN A 81 1.92 25.46 4.75
C ASN A 81 3.12 26.16 5.43
N PRO A 82 4.32 26.10 4.84
CA PRO A 82 5.54 26.59 5.48
C PRO A 82 5.51 28.09 5.81
N GLU A 83 4.68 28.87 5.11
CA GLU A 83 4.48 30.31 5.34
C GLU A 83 3.85 30.64 6.70
N ILE A 84 3.14 29.69 7.32
CA ILE A 84 2.55 29.88 8.66
C ILE A 84 3.65 29.93 9.74
N GLY A 85 4.77 29.22 9.52
CA GLY A 85 5.78 28.97 10.55
C GLY A 85 5.38 27.87 11.53
N SER A 86 6.35 27.42 12.33
CA SER A 86 6.17 26.27 13.24
C SER A 86 5.33 26.58 14.49
N ASP A 87 5.09 27.85 14.79
CA ASP A 87 4.36 28.32 15.99
C ASP A 87 2.96 28.87 15.68
N CYS A 88 2.43 28.64 14.48
CA CYS A 88 1.11 29.11 14.02
C CYS A 88 0.91 30.64 14.03
N LYS A 89 1.92 31.46 14.33
CA LYS A 89 1.73 32.90 14.52
C LYS A 89 1.41 33.67 13.24
N ASN A 90 1.82 33.16 12.08
CA ASN A 90 1.59 33.85 10.81
C ASN A 90 0.31 33.40 10.11
N VAL A 91 -0.56 32.65 10.79
CA VAL A 91 -1.88 32.28 10.25
C VAL A 91 -2.69 33.56 9.96
N GLN A 92 -3.25 33.64 8.76
CA GLN A 92 -3.98 34.80 8.29
C GLN A 92 -5.50 34.51 8.21
N PRO A 93 -6.36 35.50 8.46
CA PRO A 93 -7.79 35.38 8.23
C PRO A 93 -8.13 35.30 6.74
N ASP A 94 -9.30 34.76 6.42
CA ASP A 94 -9.82 34.61 5.04
C ASP A 94 -8.79 34.05 4.04
N THR A 95 -7.92 33.14 4.50
CA THR A 95 -6.78 32.61 3.74
C THR A 95 -6.92 31.10 3.56
N ALA A 96 -6.56 30.61 2.37
CA ALA A 96 -6.60 29.19 2.05
C ALA A 96 -5.33 28.50 2.56
N TYR A 97 -5.50 27.42 3.33
CA TYR A 97 -4.40 26.56 3.76
C TYR A 97 -4.63 25.12 3.33
N CYS A 98 -3.54 24.47 2.93
CA CYS A 98 -3.54 23.09 2.49
C CYS A 98 -3.73 22.12 3.66
N VAL A 99 -4.75 21.28 3.60
CA VAL A 99 -5.03 20.26 4.63
C VAL A 99 -4.93 18.84 4.07
N PHE A 100 -4.77 18.72 2.76
CA PHE A 100 -4.44 17.45 2.11
C PHE A 100 -3.59 17.70 0.89
N GLY A 101 -2.43 17.05 0.82
CA GLY A 101 -1.44 17.26 -0.20
C GLY A 101 -0.15 16.52 0.15
N PHE A 102 0.90 16.82 -0.58
CA PHE A 102 2.23 16.26 -0.33
C PHE A 102 3.30 17.19 -0.91
N MET A 103 4.53 17.06 -0.44
CA MET A 103 5.68 17.72 -1.05
C MET A 103 5.97 17.06 -2.39
N GLU A 104 5.93 17.82 -3.48
CA GLU A 104 6.15 17.29 -4.82
C GLU A 104 7.58 16.74 -4.93
N PRO A 105 7.76 15.43 -5.15
CA PRO A 105 9.09 14.86 -5.35
C PRO A 105 9.64 15.28 -6.71
N LEU A 106 10.95 15.19 -6.88
CA LEU A 106 11.54 15.24 -8.22
C LEU A 106 10.93 14.13 -9.08
N ARG A 107 10.30 14.50 -10.20
CA ARG A 107 9.64 13.54 -11.11
C ARG A 107 10.62 13.07 -12.19
N ALA A 108 10.64 11.76 -12.43
CA ALA A 108 11.48 11.10 -13.43
C ALA A 108 10.92 11.23 -14.86
N TRP A 109 10.74 12.46 -15.35
CA TRP A 109 10.18 12.71 -16.69
C TRP A 109 11.09 12.22 -17.84
N ASP A 110 12.38 12.05 -17.59
CA ASP A 110 13.35 11.45 -18.51
C ASP A 110 13.39 9.91 -18.41
N GLY A 111 12.53 9.33 -17.56
CA GLY A 111 12.43 7.90 -17.31
C GLY A 111 13.52 7.34 -16.39
N LYS A 112 14.34 8.17 -15.72
CA LYS A 112 15.41 7.72 -14.81
C LYS A 112 15.06 8.04 -13.36
N CYS A 113 15.26 7.08 -12.46
CA CYS A 113 14.70 7.14 -11.11
C CYS A 113 15.64 6.64 -10.01
N GLY A 114 15.27 6.87 -8.76
CA GLY A 114 16.01 6.35 -7.61
C GLY A 114 17.31 7.12 -7.28
N PRO A 115 18.17 6.58 -6.40
CA PRO A 115 19.28 7.31 -5.78
C PRO A 115 20.29 7.87 -6.78
N SER A 116 20.58 7.12 -7.85
CA SER A 116 21.49 7.53 -8.93
C SER A 116 21.01 8.76 -9.71
N HIS A 117 19.73 9.14 -9.54
CA HIS A 117 19.06 10.22 -10.26
C HIS A 117 18.40 11.21 -9.28
N GLY A 118 19.05 11.51 -8.16
CA GLY A 118 18.57 12.48 -7.18
C GLY A 118 17.27 12.06 -6.48
N ASN A 119 17.08 10.74 -6.32
CA ASN A 119 15.83 10.14 -5.80
C ASN A 119 14.58 10.52 -6.62
N ALA A 120 14.73 10.73 -7.93
CA ALA A 120 13.60 11.00 -8.81
C ALA A 120 12.58 9.85 -8.76
N SER A 121 11.29 10.21 -8.72
CA SER A 121 10.16 9.31 -8.57
C SER A 121 9.43 9.11 -9.90
N CYS A 122 9.18 7.85 -10.23
CA CYS A 122 8.38 7.43 -11.38
C CYS A 122 6.88 7.65 -11.15
N LEU A 123 6.43 7.58 -9.90
CA LEU A 123 5.02 7.77 -9.54
C LEU A 123 4.52 9.11 -10.10
N GLY A 124 3.34 9.13 -10.72
CA GLY A 124 2.77 10.34 -11.33
C GLY A 124 3.27 10.69 -12.74
N THR A 125 4.24 9.96 -13.30
CA THR A 125 4.64 10.07 -14.72
C THR A 125 3.74 9.19 -15.61
N ASP A 126 4.15 8.85 -16.84
CA ASP A 126 3.49 7.82 -17.65
C ASP A 126 3.87 6.39 -17.21
N LYS A 127 4.98 6.23 -16.48
CA LYS A 127 5.48 4.95 -15.97
C LYS A 127 5.64 4.99 -14.46
N GLN A 128 4.95 4.12 -13.72
CA GLN A 128 4.76 4.31 -12.28
C GLN A 128 5.82 3.63 -11.40
N CYS A 129 6.54 2.63 -11.90
CA CYS A 129 7.43 1.80 -11.10
C CYS A 129 8.89 2.13 -11.41
N CYS A 130 9.69 2.34 -10.37
CA CYS A 130 11.14 2.50 -10.50
C CYS A 130 11.81 1.13 -10.37
N ASN A 131 12.42 0.64 -11.44
CA ASN A 131 13.14 -0.64 -11.41
C ASN A 131 14.48 -0.47 -10.67
N SER A 132 14.71 -1.23 -9.62
CA SER A 132 15.91 -1.17 -8.77
C SER A 132 17.20 -1.66 -9.44
N LYS A 133 17.09 -2.47 -10.51
CA LYS A 133 18.25 -3.01 -11.22
C LYS A 133 18.75 -2.04 -12.28
N THR A 134 17.82 -1.39 -12.98
CA THR A 134 18.14 -0.49 -14.10
C THR A 134 18.04 0.99 -13.74
N PHE A 135 17.37 1.34 -12.64
CA PHE A 135 17.03 2.71 -12.25
C PHE A 135 16.27 3.47 -13.34
N THR A 136 15.40 2.74 -14.05
CA THR A 136 14.52 3.30 -15.07
C THR A 136 13.05 3.09 -14.71
N CYS A 137 12.20 4.00 -15.15
CA CYS A 137 10.77 3.90 -14.97
C CYS A 137 10.15 2.87 -15.92
N GLY A 138 9.23 2.08 -15.39
CA GLY A 138 8.50 1.02 -16.08
C GLY A 138 7.06 0.87 -15.58
N ASN A 139 6.27 0.09 -16.32
CA ASN A 139 4.91 -0.34 -15.95
C ASN A 139 4.73 -1.85 -16.11
N SER A 140 5.77 -2.57 -16.54
CA SER A 140 5.67 -4.02 -16.72
C SER A 140 5.47 -4.70 -15.37
N GLN A 141 4.89 -5.90 -15.40
CA GLN A 141 4.73 -6.70 -14.19
C GLN A 141 6.10 -6.93 -13.52
N GLU A 142 7.15 -7.11 -14.33
CA GLU A 142 8.52 -7.30 -13.88
C GLU A 142 9.09 -6.03 -13.23
N ASP A 143 8.87 -4.84 -13.80
CA ASP A 143 9.34 -3.57 -13.23
C ASP A 143 8.69 -3.27 -11.89
N CYS A 144 7.41 -3.64 -11.75
CA CYS A 144 6.61 -3.39 -10.57
C CYS A 144 6.68 -4.54 -9.55
N ALA A 145 7.26 -5.69 -9.90
CA ALA A 145 7.29 -6.87 -9.04
C ALA A 145 7.99 -6.61 -7.71
N THR A 146 7.54 -7.32 -6.67
CA THR A 146 8.21 -7.35 -5.37
C THR A 146 9.69 -7.65 -5.55
N GLY A 147 10.52 -6.82 -4.93
CA GLY A 147 11.96 -7.01 -4.97
C GLY A 147 12.67 -6.54 -6.25
N VAL A 148 11.93 -6.18 -7.30
CA VAL A 148 12.46 -5.44 -8.44
C VAL A 148 12.09 -3.97 -8.33
N CYS A 149 10.89 -3.65 -7.88
CA CYS A 149 10.47 -2.26 -7.73
C CYS A 149 11.14 -1.60 -6.51
N TYR A 150 11.93 -0.56 -6.77
CA TYR A 150 12.59 0.28 -5.76
C TYR A 150 11.60 1.26 -5.12
N SER A 151 10.79 1.93 -5.94
CA SER A 151 9.84 2.96 -5.50
C SER A 151 8.75 3.18 -6.54
N GLY A 152 7.69 3.90 -6.15
CA GLY A 152 6.54 4.18 -7.00
C GLY A 152 5.41 3.18 -6.78
N ALA A 153 4.69 2.80 -7.84
CA ALA A 153 3.54 1.91 -7.75
C ALA A 153 3.94 0.42 -7.69
N CYS A 154 4.83 0.07 -6.75
CA CYS A 154 5.29 -1.30 -6.58
C CYS A 154 4.14 -2.24 -6.21
N GLN A 155 4.09 -3.40 -6.87
CA GLN A 155 3.16 -4.47 -6.53
C GLN A 155 3.38 -4.87 -5.06
N SER A 156 2.29 -5.13 -4.34
CA SER A 156 2.33 -5.63 -2.95
C SER A 156 2.88 -4.68 -1.87
N ALA A 157 3.49 -3.53 -2.21
CA ALA A 157 4.02 -2.56 -1.23
C ALA A 157 2.93 -1.90 -0.38
N LEU A 158 1.76 -1.64 -0.97
CA LEU A 158 0.60 -1.05 -0.27
C LEU A 158 -0.21 -2.07 0.54
N GLN A 159 -0.11 -3.36 0.21
CA GLN A 159 -0.95 -4.41 0.81
C GLN A 159 -0.21 -5.29 1.83
N PHE A 160 1.11 -5.42 1.70
CA PHE A 160 1.92 -6.28 2.58
C PHE A 160 3.10 -5.56 3.24
N GLY A 161 3.32 -4.27 2.93
CA GLY A 161 4.34 -3.47 3.59
C GLY A 161 5.77 -3.89 3.26
N TYR A 162 6.12 -4.11 2.00
CA TYR A 162 7.51 -4.37 1.63
C TYR A 162 8.40 -3.13 1.83
N SER A 163 9.65 -3.37 2.22
CA SER A 163 10.68 -2.34 2.41
C SER A 163 11.09 -1.75 1.06
N LEU A 164 11.14 -0.42 1.01
CA LEU A 164 11.57 0.35 -0.17
C LEU A 164 12.88 1.12 0.08
N ASP A 165 13.42 1.02 1.28
CA ASP A 165 14.61 1.73 1.76
C ASP A 165 15.59 0.82 2.52
N GLY A 166 15.33 -0.48 2.52
CA GLY A 166 16.11 -1.49 3.24
C GLY A 166 15.87 -1.49 4.75
N LYS A 167 14.85 -0.80 5.26
CA LYS A 167 14.43 -0.87 6.68
C LYS A 167 13.22 -1.79 6.87
N CYS A 168 13.20 -2.51 7.98
CA CYS A 168 12.22 -3.56 8.24
C CYS A 168 11.93 -3.78 9.72
N GLY A 169 10.88 -4.55 10.00
CA GLY A 169 10.51 -4.94 11.36
C GLY A 169 9.69 -3.88 12.11
N PRO A 170 9.44 -4.10 13.42
CA PRO A 170 8.45 -3.35 14.19
C PRO A 170 8.75 -1.85 14.35
N ALA A 171 10.03 -1.48 14.32
CA ALA A 171 10.45 -0.08 14.38
C ALA A 171 10.16 0.70 13.07
N HIS A 172 9.81 -0.01 12.01
CA HIS A 172 9.61 0.52 10.67
C HIS A 172 8.28 0.00 10.12
N ASP A 173 7.16 0.26 10.80
CA ASP A 173 5.80 -0.10 10.36
C ASP A 173 5.62 -1.58 9.98
N ASN A 174 6.37 -2.47 10.63
CA ASN A 174 6.44 -3.89 10.31
C ASN A 174 6.80 -4.20 8.85
N LYS A 175 7.62 -3.35 8.21
CA LYS A 175 8.05 -3.58 6.83
C LYS A 175 8.79 -4.92 6.70
N ILE A 176 8.61 -5.61 5.57
CA ILE A 176 9.25 -6.89 5.25
C ILE A 176 10.24 -6.77 4.10
N CYS A 177 11.28 -7.59 4.09
CA CYS A 177 12.37 -7.51 3.11
C CYS A 177 12.09 -8.31 1.85
N GLY A 178 12.62 -7.86 0.71
CA GLY A 178 12.51 -8.56 -0.56
C GLY A 178 13.40 -7.99 -1.67
N GLY A 179 13.78 -8.87 -2.60
CA GLY A 179 14.62 -8.59 -3.78
C GLY A 179 15.93 -7.87 -3.52
N VAL A 180 16.13 -6.68 -4.08
CA VAL A 180 17.42 -5.96 -3.97
C VAL A 180 17.82 -5.63 -2.53
N TRP A 181 16.84 -5.55 -1.63
CA TRP A 181 17.09 -5.32 -0.21
C TRP A 181 17.48 -6.59 0.53
N GLY A 182 17.38 -7.76 -0.09
CA GLY A 182 17.62 -9.07 0.53
C GLY A 182 16.36 -9.68 1.15
N SER A 183 16.42 -10.97 1.47
CA SER A 183 15.25 -11.76 1.91
C SER A 183 15.10 -11.83 3.43
N CYS A 184 16.06 -11.30 4.20
CA CYS A 184 16.06 -11.36 5.65
C CYS A 184 16.03 -9.96 6.26
N CYS A 185 15.18 -9.78 7.26
CA CYS A 185 15.22 -8.64 8.16
C CYS A 185 16.07 -9.02 9.38
N ASN A 186 17.15 -8.30 9.64
CA ASN A 186 17.94 -8.53 10.84
C ASN A 186 17.30 -7.87 12.08
N LYS A 187 17.78 -8.22 13.28
CA LYS A 187 17.32 -7.69 14.57
C LYS A 187 17.53 -6.17 14.73
N ASN A 188 18.37 -5.57 13.89
CA ASN A 188 18.57 -4.12 13.83
C ASN A 188 17.59 -3.43 12.87
N GLY A 189 16.61 -4.15 12.30
CA GLY A 189 15.62 -3.61 11.39
C GLY A 189 16.17 -3.25 10.02
N GLN A 190 17.18 -4.00 9.55
CA GLN A 190 17.76 -3.83 8.21
C GLN A 190 17.52 -5.07 7.35
N CYS A 191 17.17 -4.83 6.09
CA CYS A 191 17.09 -5.86 5.07
C CYS A 191 18.48 -6.22 4.55
N GLY A 192 18.68 -7.51 4.33
CA GLY A 192 19.87 -8.02 3.66
C GLY A 192 19.80 -9.53 3.41
N SER A 193 20.93 -10.06 2.92
CA SER A 193 21.13 -11.47 2.64
C SER A 193 22.44 -11.95 3.28
N GLY A 194 22.55 -13.26 3.52
CA GLY A 194 23.75 -13.89 4.10
C GLY A 194 23.82 -13.82 5.63
N ASP A 195 24.93 -14.26 6.20
CA ASP A 195 24.98 -14.64 7.62
C ASP A 195 24.70 -13.48 8.59
N GLY A 196 25.13 -12.27 8.27
CA GLY A 196 24.87 -11.06 9.07
C GLY A 196 23.41 -10.63 9.12
N PHE A 197 22.54 -11.24 8.30
CA PHE A 197 21.11 -10.95 8.27
C PHE A 197 20.24 -12.18 8.52
N CYS A 198 20.65 -13.33 7.99
CA CYS A 198 19.81 -14.52 7.92
C CYS A 198 20.14 -15.58 8.97
N THR A 199 21.23 -15.48 9.74
CA THR A 199 21.50 -16.46 10.83
C THR A 199 20.51 -16.34 11.97
N ASP A 200 20.28 -17.40 12.75
CA ASP A 200 19.37 -17.39 13.90
C ASP A 200 19.75 -16.31 14.96
N GLU A 201 21.05 -16.01 15.07
CA GLU A 201 21.56 -14.95 15.94
C GLU A 201 21.18 -13.54 15.46
N ASN A 202 21.04 -13.32 14.16
CA ASN A 202 20.88 -11.98 13.59
C ASN A 202 19.53 -11.75 12.92
N CYS A 203 18.84 -12.80 12.51
CA CYS A 203 17.60 -12.71 11.75
C CYS A 203 16.40 -12.49 12.69
N PHE A 204 15.61 -11.48 12.39
CA PHE A 204 14.34 -11.19 13.04
C PHE A 204 13.17 -11.80 12.26
N SER A 205 13.12 -11.59 10.93
CA SER A 205 12.06 -12.11 10.06
C SER A 205 12.58 -12.34 8.63
N GLY A 206 11.80 -12.99 7.78
CA GLY A 206 12.22 -13.37 6.43
C GLY A 206 12.86 -14.77 6.37
N GLU A 207 13.77 -15.00 5.43
CA GLU A 207 14.39 -16.32 5.19
C GLU A 207 15.51 -16.67 6.19
N CYS A 208 15.16 -16.68 7.48
CA CYS A 208 16.12 -17.02 8.52
C CYS A 208 16.62 -18.48 8.39
N VAL A 209 17.94 -18.64 8.31
CA VAL A 209 18.65 -19.91 8.45
C VAL A 209 18.53 -20.35 9.90
N ARG A 210 17.65 -21.32 10.12
CA ARG A 210 17.59 -22.06 11.39
C ARG A 210 18.40 -23.33 11.22
N THR A 211 19.41 -23.53 12.07
CA THR A 211 20.06 -24.83 12.21
C THR A 211 18.99 -25.88 12.53
N PRO A 212 18.95 -27.02 11.83
CA PRO A 212 17.91 -28.01 12.06
C PRO A 212 18.24 -28.83 13.30
N GLU A 213 17.62 -28.57 14.46
CA GLU A 213 17.24 -29.62 15.43
C GLU A 213 16.27 -29.13 16.53
N PRO A 214 15.62 -30.02 17.31
CA PRO A 214 14.24 -30.41 17.13
C PRO A 214 13.27 -29.75 18.13
N GLU A 215 11.98 -29.75 17.74
CA GLU A 215 10.80 -29.39 18.54
C GLU A 215 10.64 -27.91 18.96
N ARG A 216 9.82 -27.21 18.17
CA ARG A 216 9.34 -25.84 18.43
C ARG A 216 8.23 -25.87 19.47
N ARG A 217 8.36 -25.08 20.55
CA ARG A 217 7.25 -24.77 21.46
C ARG A 217 6.53 -23.48 21.01
N PRO A 218 5.20 -23.40 21.09
CA PRO A 218 4.46 -22.16 20.81
C PRO A 218 4.78 -21.06 21.85
N VAL A 219 4.94 -19.81 21.39
CA VAL A 219 5.04 -18.63 22.27
C VAL A 219 3.62 -18.13 22.58
N PRO A 220 3.19 -18.06 23.85
CA PRO A 220 1.87 -17.53 24.20
C PRO A 220 1.81 -16.00 24.06
N GLY A 221 0.73 -15.48 23.46
CA GLY A 221 0.28 -14.10 23.70
C GLY A 221 0.20 -13.13 22.52
N VAL A 222 0.60 -13.50 21.29
CA VAL A 222 0.43 -12.59 20.12
C VAL A 222 -0.78 -13.03 19.29
N GLN A 223 -1.82 -12.21 19.24
CA GLN A 223 -2.96 -12.38 18.33
C GLN A 223 -2.61 -11.72 16.98
N ILE A 224 -1.98 -12.48 16.09
CA ILE A 224 -1.78 -12.04 14.70
C ILE A 224 -3.10 -12.31 13.96
N GLN A 225 -3.68 -11.30 13.28
CA GLN A 225 -4.78 -11.54 12.35
C GLN A 225 -4.24 -12.42 11.22
N ALA A 226 -4.82 -13.60 11.09
CA ALA A 226 -4.31 -14.62 10.20
C ALA A 226 -4.57 -14.24 8.72
N PRO A 227 -3.70 -14.67 7.78
CA PRO A 227 -3.79 -14.29 6.36
C PRO A 227 -5.17 -14.49 5.73
N TRP A 228 -5.90 -15.52 6.14
CA TRP A 228 -7.25 -15.81 5.62
C TRP A 228 -8.36 -14.88 6.13
N GLN A 229 -8.09 -14.08 7.17
CA GLN A 229 -9.04 -13.08 7.66
C GLN A 229 -9.07 -11.82 6.79
N VAL A 230 -8.01 -11.61 5.99
CA VAL A 230 -7.80 -10.43 5.14
C VAL A 230 -7.42 -10.82 3.70
N GLY A 231 -7.80 -12.03 3.27
CA GLY A 231 -7.29 -12.69 2.07
C GLY A 231 -7.28 -11.81 0.81
N SER A 232 -6.37 -12.12 -0.10
CA SER A 232 -6.03 -11.29 -1.27
C SER A 232 -6.64 -11.76 -2.58
N THR A 233 -7.35 -12.89 -2.60
CA THR A 233 -7.88 -13.48 -3.83
C THR A 233 -8.99 -12.62 -4.46
N PRO A 234 -8.88 -12.23 -5.74
CA PRO A 234 -9.92 -11.49 -6.43
C PRO A 234 -10.99 -12.40 -7.04
N ASP A 235 -10.69 -13.68 -7.24
CA ASP A 235 -11.47 -14.61 -8.08
C ASP A 235 -11.67 -16.00 -7.46
N GLY A 236 -11.23 -16.20 -6.21
CA GLY A 236 -11.30 -17.48 -5.51
C GLY A 236 -10.20 -18.46 -5.87
N THR A 237 -9.20 -18.05 -6.67
CA THR A 237 -7.96 -18.83 -6.85
C THR A 237 -6.98 -18.53 -5.71
N CYS A 238 -6.10 -19.48 -5.41
CA CYS A 238 -5.16 -19.35 -4.30
C CYS A 238 -3.83 -20.06 -4.59
N GLY A 239 -2.77 -19.58 -3.95
CA GLY A 239 -1.42 -20.05 -4.22
C GLY A 239 -0.97 -19.76 -5.66
N GLY A 240 -0.09 -20.61 -6.19
CA GLY A 240 0.50 -20.44 -7.52
C GLY A 240 1.39 -19.19 -7.65
N PRO A 241 1.73 -18.77 -8.88
CA PRO A 241 2.62 -17.63 -9.15
C PRO A 241 2.10 -16.28 -8.65
N ASN A 242 0.78 -16.18 -8.44
CA ASN A 242 0.11 -14.96 -7.98
C ASN A 242 0.02 -14.90 -6.44
N HIS A 243 0.32 -15.99 -5.74
CA HIS A 243 0.36 -16.09 -4.28
C HIS A 243 -0.92 -15.60 -3.58
N TYR A 244 -2.08 -15.80 -4.21
CA TYR A 244 -3.35 -15.38 -3.64
C TYR A 244 -3.67 -16.17 -2.37
N THR A 245 -4.19 -15.46 -1.38
CA THR A 245 -4.65 -16.03 -0.11
C THR A 245 -6.17 -16.01 -0.08
N CYS A 246 -6.76 -17.08 0.42
CA CYS A 246 -8.21 -17.20 0.50
C CYS A 246 -8.79 -16.35 1.62
N ASP A 247 -9.98 -15.80 1.43
CA ASP A 247 -10.69 -15.03 2.45
C ASP A 247 -11.98 -15.74 2.92
N VAL A 248 -12.75 -15.06 3.76
CA VAL A 248 -14.05 -15.56 4.25
C VAL A 248 -15.14 -15.59 3.17
N VAL A 249 -14.97 -14.89 2.05
CA VAL A 249 -15.93 -14.81 0.94
C VAL A 249 -15.82 -16.02 0.03
N PHE A 250 -14.59 -16.42 -0.33
CA PHE A 250 -14.31 -17.56 -1.20
C PHE A 250 -14.06 -18.87 -0.44
N GLY A 251 -13.99 -18.80 0.89
CA GLY A 251 -13.76 -19.92 1.78
C GLY A 251 -12.30 -19.99 2.22
N THR A 252 -12.06 -20.19 3.51
CA THR A 252 -10.78 -19.85 4.14
C THR A 252 -9.62 -20.79 3.78
N CYS A 253 -9.86 -21.91 3.12
CA CYS A 253 -8.87 -22.96 2.86
C CYS A 253 -8.41 -22.91 1.40
N CYS A 254 -7.11 -23.07 1.17
CA CYS A 254 -6.58 -23.17 -0.18
C CYS A 254 -6.31 -24.63 -0.54
N GLY A 255 -7.09 -25.20 -1.47
CA GLY A 255 -6.91 -26.60 -1.88
C GLY A 255 -5.65 -26.82 -2.72
N SER A 256 -5.25 -28.08 -2.89
CA SER A 256 -4.07 -28.48 -3.69
C SER A 256 -4.12 -28.03 -5.15
N LYS A 257 -5.32 -27.79 -5.68
CA LYS A 257 -5.56 -27.29 -7.05
C LYS A 257 -5.51 -25.77 -7.17
N GLY A 258 -5.17 -25.05 -6.09
CA GLY A 258 -5.10 -23.59 -6.09
C GLY A 258 -6.46 -22.92 -6.14
N VAL A 259 -7.45 -23.50 -5.47
CA VAL A 259 -8.82 -22.97 -5.39
C VAL A 259 -9.25 -22.88 -3.92
N CYS A 260 -9.89 -21.77 -3.57
CA CYS A 260 -10.43 -21.53 -2.25
C CYS A 260 -11.66 -22.39 -1.95
N GLY A 261 -11.86 -22.71 -0.67
CA GLY A 261 -13.03 -23.44 -0.21
C GLY A 261 -13.07 -23.57 1.30
N SER A 262 -14.12 -24.21 1.80
CA SER A 262 -14.41 -24.24 3.25
C SER A 262 -14.51 -25.65 3.83
N VAL A 263 -14.42 -26.70 3.01
CA VAL A 263 -14.58 -28.09 3.47
C VAL A 263 -13.51 -28.99 2.83
N GLN A 264 -13.72 -29.48 1.61
CA GLN A 264 -12.79 -30.43 0.96
C GLN A 264 -11.40 -29.82 0.76
N GLN A 265 -11.33 -28.52 0.44
CA GLN A 265 -10.09 -27.78 0.25
C GLN A 265 -9.29 -27.60 1.56
N CYS A 266 -9.88 -27.92 2.71
CA CYS A 266 -9.24 -27.81 4.02
C CYS A 266 -8.54 -29.10 4.46
N ASP A 267 -8.78 -30.20 3.76
CA ASP A 267 -8.30 -31.53 4.12
C ASP A 267 -6.97 -31.86 3.40
N GLU A 268 -6.78 -33.10 2.96
CA GLU A 268 -5.53 -33.56 2.35
C GLU A 268 -5.12 -32.71 1.13
N GLY A 269 -3.88 -32.20 1.15
CA GLY A 269 -3.37 -31.31 0.10
C GLY A 269 -3.72 -29.83 0.26
N CYS A 270 -4.36 -29.43 1.37
CA CYS A 270 -4.56 -28.02 1.68
C CYS A 270 -3.21 -27.27 1.87
N GLN A 271 -3.09 -26.12 1.23
CA GLN A 271 -1.91 -25.27 1.24
C GLN A 271 -1.97 -24.29 2.42
N THR A 272 -1.37 -24.67 3.54
CA THR A 272 -1.36 -23.91 4.82
C THR A 272 -0.81 -22.49 4.71
N ARG A 273 -0.02 -22.20 3.67
CA ARG A 273 0.53 -20.87 3.38
C ARG A 273 -0.50 -19.90 2.79
N TYR A 274 -1.53 -20.43 2.13
CA TYR A 274 -2.53 -19.64 1.38
C TYR A 274 -3.96 -19.78 1.93
N GLY A 275 -4.17 -20.63 2.95
CA GLY A 275 -5.45 -20.80 3.63
C GLY A 275 -5.38 -21.61 4.93
N LYS A 276 -6.50 -21.68 5.64
CA LYS A 276 -6.68 -22.33 6.95
C LYS A 276 -7.00 -23.82 6.81
N CYS A 277 -6.01 -24.71 6.95
CA CYS A 277 -6.22 -26.16 6.81
C CYS A 277 -6.65 -26.84 8.13
N ASN A 278 -7.38 -27.97 8.04
CA ASN A 278 -7.93 -28.69 9.20
C ASN A 278 -6.86 -29.46 10.00
N ASN A 279 -5.95 -30.16 9.30
CA ASN A 279 -4.85 -30.94 9.92
C ASN A 279 -3.51 -30.19 9.94
N GLY A 280 -3.51 -28.90 9.61
CA GLY A 280 -2.34 -28.05 9.77
C GLY A 280 -2.52 -27.22 11.05
N SER A 281 -1.60 -27.34 12.01
CA SER A 281 -1.42 -26.23 12.94
C SER A 281 -1.02 -25.02 12.09
N ALA A 282 -1.88 -24.02 11.97
CA ALA A 282 -1.52 -22.74 11.39
C ALA A 282 -0.56 -22.06 12.38
N VAL A 283 0.66 -22.56 12.45
CA VAL A 283 1.75 -21.86 13.10
C VAL A 283 2.26 -20.91 12.06
N VAL A 284 1.75 -19.67 12.11
CA VAL A 284 2.33 -18.56 11.36
C VAL A 284 3.71 -18.33 11.96
N TYR A 285 4.75 -18.90 11.34
CA TYR A 285 6.11 -18.48 11.64
C TYR A 285 6.35 -17.17 10.88
N HIS A 286 6.95 -16.17 11.53
CA HIS A 286 7.40 -14.94 10.87
C HIS A 286 8.31 -15.20 9.64
N GLY A 287 8.85 -16.43 9.47
CA GLY A 287 9.61 -16.87 8.31
C GLY A 287 8.80 -17.37 7.10
N ASP A 288 7.49 -17.59 7.23
CA ASP A 288 6.63 -17.96 6.08
C ASP A 288 6.25 -16.74 5.21
N TYR A 289 6.51 -15.54 5.74
CA TYR A 289 6.45 -14.27 4.99
C TYR A 289 7.71 -13.98 4.17
N GLY A 290 8.71 -14.87 4.21
CA GLY A 290 10.03 -14.65 3.58
C GLY A 290 10.31 -15.42 2.30
N ARG A 291 9.58 -16.51 2.01
CA ARG A 291 9.80 -17.31 0.77
C ARG A 291 8.91 -16.83 -0.39
N PHE A 292 8.96 -15.57 -0.78
CA PHE A 292 8.21 -15.10 -1.96
C PHE A 292 9.18 -14.69 -3.06
#